data_AF-A0ABD3SPZ9-F1
#
_entry.id   AF-A0ABD3SPZ9-F1
#
_cell.length_a   1.000
_cell.length_b   1.000
_cell.length_c   1.000
_cell.angle_alpha   90.00
_cell.angle_beta   90.00
_cell.angle_gamma   90.00
#
_symmetry.space_group_name_H-M   'P 1'
#
loop_
_entity.id
_entity.type
_entity.pdbx_description
1 polymer ?
#
loop_
_entity_poly.entity_id
_entity_poly.type
_entity_poly.pdbx_seq_one_letter_code
_entity_poly.pdbx_strand_id
1 'polypeptide(L)'
;MKPYIDTSPHPTSCKGRSIGMPPPFPSHVVLKHSEKSRDATAASSHGTGPTWIGTSPLSADQDFHSIAMRYRKPEMEFHRGKSFSHNVDDGTVSNQKSIETKISHQHDNRTDGYLSSRPTQRERKNNRKSERHNNLTWRMEPTISLSDFTLTIIAVDDKDAVAKFRRERRNRQKNTRRSRRDKWMVESLYLDMSQSASGDDENGDNCCNAGVNDEEQLRNIRVHSTSSRSKTLNYSVVEKYHLHKVNLAVGLRSCGYFTRLFRRQDDDSNKSEHNLEVPISCLPAIPAMLDYLYNSHPNAEVNATTATAIPLRYLGALLRNPTLFDSATRFLQKDLCTATAVEYLKHADLFRQKKLADVCVRICAESFDQLKITWFASLAPCLMKRILHSKYFTRSINSWALCSKIASFCRCQSQQIDIAMLLSLTDAKIMPYVCPEEALFFIQILLTSGMDMEDLTRDDYISSKERSLYERCIDAAPTVLQGVVESLCQGGNTGVMRLPGGCHIRPNQRKKACNDYSRLPPQIKVDLLEYALAQQQIGHFR
;
A
#
# COMPACT_ATOMS: atom_id res chain seq x y z
N MET A 1 -53.35 -45.25 17.20
CA MET A 1 -54.02 -44.96 15.92
C MET A 1 -54.10 -43.46 15.69
N LYS A 2 -53.26 -42.95 14.77
CA LYS A 2 -53.40 -41.67 14.03
C LYS A 2 -52.44 -41.79 12.83
N PRO A 3 -52.90 -41.61 11.58
CA PRO A 3 -52.13 -41.97 10.39
C PRO A 3 -51.26 -40.83 9.86
N TYR A 4 -50.18 -41.24 9.19
CA TYR A 4 -49.22 -40.44 8.44
C TYR A 4 -49.83 -40.07 7.06
N ILE A 5 -49.65 -38.82 6.62
CA ILE A 5 -50.01 -38.37 5.27
C ILE A 5 -48.71 -38.15 4.48
N ASP A 6 -48.62 -38.86 3.38
CA ASP A 6 -47.56 -38.85 2.38
C ASP A 6 -48.00 -37.96 1.21
N THR A 7 -47.14 -37.06 0.72
CA THR A 7 -47.40 -36.31 -0.52
C THR A 7 -46.10 -36.11 -1.31
N SER A 8 -45.98 -36.86 -2.41
CA SER A 8 -45.03 -36.62 -3.49
C SER A 8 -45.60 -35.63 -4.52
N PRO A 9 -44.78 -34.80 -5.20
CA PRO A 9 -45.25 -33.96 -6.30
C PRO A 9 -44.94 -34.55 -7.69
N HIS A 10 -45.92 -34.45 -8.59
CA HIS A 10 -45.82 -34.67 -10.03
C HIS A 10 -45.09 -33.51 -10.76
N PRO A 11 -44.46 -33.78 -11.94
CA PRO A 11 -43.78 -32.76 -12.73
C PRO A 11 -44.69 -32.09 -13.76
N THR A 12 -44.59 -30.77 -13.91
CA THR A 12 -45.30 -30.00 -14.95
C THR A 12 -44.39 -29.56 -16.10
N SER A 13 -45.00 -29.70 -17.28
CA SER A 13 -44.56 -29.40 -18.64
C SER A 13 -43.99 -28.00 -18.88
N CYS A 14 -42.86 -27.93 -19.59
CA CYS A 14 -42.25 -26.70 -20.09
C CYS A 14 -42.85 -26.30 -21.45
N LYS A 15 -43.48 -25.11 -21.52
CA LYS A 15 -43.79 -24.42 -22.77
C LYS A 15 -42.77 -23.29 -23.01
N GLY A 16 -42.19 -23.28 -24.20
CA GLY A 16 -41.23 -22.28 -24.65
C GLY A 16 -41.84 -20.88 -24.78
N ARG A 17 -41.00 -19.86 -24.51
CA ARG A 17 -41.25 -18.47 -24.88
C ARG A 17 -39.98 -17.83 -25.45
N SER A 18 -40.25 -17.02 -26.46
CA SER A 18 -39.39 -16.22 -27.32
C SER A 18 -38.47 -15.25 -26.56
N ILE A 19 -37.26 -15.12 -27.09
CA ILE A 19 -36.21 -14.18 -26.69
C ILE A 19 -36.63 -12.76 -27.10
N GLY A 20 -36.90 -11.90 -26.12
CA GLY A 20 -36.98 -10.45 -26.27
C GLY A 20 -35.79 -9.80 -25.57
N MET A 21 -35.12 -8.87 -26.24
CA MET A 21 -33.99 -8.12 -25.68
C MET A 21 -34.40 -7.23 -24.49
N PRO A 22 -33.57 -7.10 -23.44
CA PRO A 22 -33.85 -6.21 -22.31
C PRO A 22 -33.45 -4.75 -22.59
N PRO A 23 -34.22 -3.76 -22.09
CA PRO A 23 -33.85 -2.34 -22.12
C PRO A 23 -32.82 -1.98 -21.03
N PRO A 24 -32.13 -0.82 -21.17
CA PRO A 24 -31.05 -0.41 -20.28
C PRO A 24 -31.54 0.01 -18.88
N PHE A 25 -30.77 -0.37 -17.86
CA PHE A 25 -31.02 -0.05 -16.45
C PHE A 25 -30.90 1.46 -16.15
N PRO A 26 -31.75 2.02 -15.28
CA PRO A 26 -31.52 3.34 -14.68
C PRO A 26 -30.51 3.24 -13.52
N SER A 27 -29.45 4.02 -13.61
CA SER A 27 -28.53 4.32 -12.51
C SER A 27 -29.23 5.21 -11.49
N HIS A 28 -29.43 4.71 -10.26
CA HIS A 28 -29.40 5.41 -8.97
C HIS A 28 -30.02 4.51 -7.89
N VAL A 29 -29.17 3.79 -7.13
CA VAL A 29 -29.58 3.11 -5.89
C VAL A 29 -28.98 3.87 -4.72
N VAL A 30 -29.85 4.56 -3.98
CA VAL A 30 -29.53 5.17 -2.68
C VAL A 30 -29.68 4.09 -1.61
N LEU A 31 -28.55 3.58 -1.11
CA LEU A 31 -28.54 2.68 0.05
C LEU A 31 -28.71 3.51 1.34
N LYS A 32 -29.93 3.50 1.90
CA LYS A 32 -30.18 3.90 3.28
C LYS A 32 -29.84 2.72 4.19
N HIS A 33 -28.76 2.83 4.98
CA HIS A 33 -28.52 1.93 6.10
C HIS A 33 -29.40 2.36 7.29
N SER A 34 -30.42 1.57 7.62
CA SER A 34 -31.12 1.66 8.91
C SER A 34 -30.45 0.72 9.90
N GLU A 35 -29.78 1.27 10.90
CA GLU A 35 -29.33 0.50 12.07
C GLU A 35 -30.56 0.14 12.92
N LYS A 36 -30.80 -1.16 13.09
CA LYS A 36 -31.82 -1.67 14.02
C LYS A 36 -31.11 -2.43 15.12
N SER A 37 -30.96 -1.74 16.26
CA SER A 37 -30.65 -2.30 17.57
C SER A 37 -31.58 -3.47 17.90
N ARG A 38 -31.00 -4.57 18.39
CA ARG A 38 -31.70 -5.63 19.11
C ARG A 38 -30.86 -6.09 20.29
N ASP A 39 -31.34 -5.71 21.48
CA ASP A 39 -31.08 -6.38 22.73
C ASP A 39 -31.67 -7.81 22.68
N ALA A 40 -30.91 -8.79 23.16
CA ALA A 40 -31.46 -10.05 23.64
C ALA A 40 -30.50 -10.70 24.65
N THR A 41 -30.91 -10.64 25.91
CA THR A 41 -30.49 -11.48 27.02
C THR A 41 -30.97 -12.92 26.83
N ALA A 42 -30.10 -13.93 26.99
CA ALA A 42 -30.43 -15.26 27.50
C ALA A 42 -29.15 -16.07 27.79
N ALA A 43 -29.23 -16.86 28.86
CA ALA A 43 -28.17 -17.59 29.54
C ALA A 43 -27.94 -19.03 29.01
N SER A 44 -26.95 -19.71 29.61
CA SER A 44 -26.70 -21.17 29.64
C SER A 44 -25.90 -21.73 28.45
N SER A 45 -24.98 -22.68 28.54
CA SER A 45 -24.23 -23.40 29.61
C SER A 45 -23.16 -24.25 28.89
N HIS A 46 -22.08 -24.62 29.62
CA HIS A 46 -21.05 -25.61 29.25
C HIS A 46 -20.18 -25.29 28.02
N GLY A 47 -18.86 -25.38 28.01
CA GLY A 47 -17.90 -26.03 28.90
C GLY A 47 -16.76 -26.54 28.01
N THR A 48 -15.53 -26.06 28.22
CA THR A 48 -14.23 -26.76 28.03
C THR A 48 -13.14 -25.70 28.12
N GLY A 49 -12.38 -25.72 29.21
CA GLY A 49 -11.24 -24.83 29.41
C GLY A 49 -10.05 -25.28 28.56
N PRO A 50 -9.28 -24.35 27.96
CA PRO A 50 -8.02 -24.69 27.32
C PRO A 50 -6.91 -24.79 28.37
N THR A 51 -6.23 -25.93 28.35
CA THR A 51 -5.00 -26.24 29.07
C THR A 51 -3.92 -25.21 28.73
N TRP A 52 -3.47 -24.47 29.74
CA TRP A 52 -2.29 -23.61 29.64
C TRP A 52 -1.03 -24.48 29.64
N ILE A 53 -0.35 -24.54 28.49
CA ILE A 53 1.02 -25.05 28.41
C ILE A 53 1.94 -23.84 28.45
N GLY A 54 2.63 -23.69 29.58
CA GLY A 54 3.68 -22.71 29.77
C GLY A 54 4.83 -22.97 28.81
N THR A 55 5.21 -21.96 28.04
CA THR A 55 6.53 -21.88 27.42
C THR A 55 7.28 -20.74 28.08
N SER A 56 8.39 -21.10 28.69
CA SER A 56 9.31 -20.20 29.39
C SER A 56 9.91 -19.14 28.46
N PRO A 57 10.33 -17.98 29.00
CA PRO A 57 10.80 -16.86 28.22
C PRO A 57 12.25 -17.09 27.80
N LEU A 58 12.53 -16.93 26.50
CA LEU A 58 13.89 -16.86 25.99
C LEU A 58 14.10 -15.53 25.26
N SER A 59 15.03 -14.77 25.83
CA SER A 59 15.94 -13.80 25.23
C SER A 59 15.32 -12.65 24.44
N ALA A 60 15.05 -11.56 25.17
CA ALA A 60 15.18 -10.21 24.64
C ALA A 60 16.66 -9.94 24.37
N ASP A 61 17.05 -9.86 23.10
CA ASP A 61 18.22 -9.13 22.61
C ASP A 61 18.17 -9.14 21.08
N GLN A 62 17.66 -8.04 20.50
CA GLN A 62 18.11 -7.50 19.20
C GLN A 62 17.48 -6.12 18.97
N ASP A 63 18.23 -5.12 19.44
CA ASP A 63 18.33 -3.73 19.04
C ASP A 63 17.44 -3.25 17.86
N PHE A 64 16.30 -2.66 18.21
CA PHE A 64 15.69 -1.59 17.41
C PHE A 64 16.27 -0.23 17.84
N HIS A 65 17.51 0.04 17.45
CA HIS A 65 18.06 1.40 17.54
C HIS A 65 17.46 2.29 16.44
N SER A 66 16.37 2.98 16.82
CA SER A 66 16.18 4.42 16.65
C SER A 66 16.85 5.08 15.43
N ILE A 67 16.15 5.10 14.28
CA ILE A 67 16.34 6.16 13.28
C ILE A 67 15.60 7.42 13.80
N ALA A 68 16.17 8.02 14.83
CA ALA A 68 15.87 9.39 15.23
C ALA A 68 16.60 10.33 14.26
N MET A 69 15.84 11.03 13.43
CA MET A 69 16.34 12.12 12.59
C MET A 69 16.86 13.24 13.51
N ARG A 70 18.17 13.24 13.81
CA ARG A 70 18.83 14.37 14.48
C ARG A 70 18.80 15.58 13.55
N TYR A 71 17.95 16.55 13.88
CA TYR A 71 18.21 17.94 13.53
C TYR A 71 19.41 18.42 14.36
N ARG A 72 20.59 18.52 13.73
CA ARG A 72 21.74 19.23 14.31
C ARG A 72 21.41 20.73 14.30
N LYS A 73 21.09 21.30 15.48
CA LYS A 73 21.30 22.72 15.76
C LYS A 73 22.82 22.97 15.79
N PRO A 74 23.35 24.00 15.11
CA PRO A 74 24.69 24.48 15.42
C PRO A 74 24.58 25.39 16.65
N GLU A 75 25.07 24.93 17.80
CA GLU A 75 25.52 25.81 18.88
C GLU A 75 26.84 26.43 18.41
N MET A 76 26.82 27.74 18.15
CA MET A 76 28.02 28.56 18.15
C MET A 76 28.20 29.06 19.58
N GLU A 77 29.14 28.48 20.31
CA GLU A 77 29.69 29.08 21.52
C GLU A 77 30.53 30.28 21.12
N PHE A 78 30.03 31.49 21.44
CA PHE A 78 30.83 32.70 21.42
C PHE A 78 31.57 32.81 22.77
N HIS A 79 32.88 32.60 22.77
CA HIS A 79 33.74 33.10 23.83
C HIS A 79 33.77 34.63 23.77
N ARG A 80 33.17 35.29 24.77
CA ARG A 80 33.37 36.71 25.03
C ARG A 80 33.89 36.91 26.44
N GLY A 81 35.20 36.82 26.58
CA GLY A 81 35.92 37.47 27.68
C GLY A 81 36.10 38.95 27.32
N LYS A 82 35.61 39.84 28.19
CA LYS A 82 36.26 41.11 28.55
C LYS A 82 35.45 41.78 29.65
N SER A 83 36.08 41.77 30.81
CA SER A 83 35.84 42.56 32.00
C SER A 83 35.76 44.05 31.70
N PHE A 84 34.76 44.74 32.27
CA PHE A 84 34.88 46.12 32.71
C PHE A 84 33.99 46.33 33.94
N SER A 85 34.64 46.71 35.03
CA SER A 85 34.09 47.10 36.31
C SER A 85 33.46 48.50 36.23
N HIS A 86 32.30 48.69 36.86
CA HIS A 86 32.03 49.88 37.64
C HIS A 86 30.92 49.62 38.67
N ASN A 87 31.24 49.95 39.93
CA ASN A 87 30.35 50.01 41.09
C ASN A 87 29.23 51.04 40.90
N VAL A 88 28.09 50.84 41.57
CA VAL A 88 27.55 51.66 42.68
C VAL A 88 26.19 51.09 43.11
N ASP A 89 26.06 50.87 44.43
CA ASP A 89 24.94 50.91 45.40
C ASP A 89 23.48 50.97 44.85
N ASP A 90 22.44 50.41 45.49
CA ASP A 90 22.13 50.23 46.91
C ASP A 90 20.86 49.34 47.04
N GLY A 91 20.56 48.81 48.23
CA GLY A 91 19.16 48.59 48.62
C GLY A 91 18.67 47.15 48.82
N THR A 92 19.13 46.53 49.91
CA THR A 92 18.36 45.79 50.95
C THR A 92 16.90 45.36 50.66
N VAL A 93 16.57 44.09 50.92
CA VAL A 93 15.64 43.61 51.98
C VAL A 93 15.34 42.11 51.80
N SER A 94 15.67 41.36 52.85
CA SER A 94 15.32 39.97 53.13
C SER A 94 13.83 39.77 53.43
N ASN A 95 13.24 38.64 53.03
CA ASN A 95 12.48 37.81 53.97
C ASN A 95 12.15 36.41 53.42
N GLN A 96 12.56 35.43 54.22
CA GLN A 96 12.36 34.00 54.09
C GLN A 96 11.41 33.62 55.23
N LYS A 97 10.27 32.96 54.95
CA LYS A 97 9.49 32.27 55.99
C LYS A 97 8.63 31.16 55.42
N SER A 98 9.02 29.95 55.81
CA SER A 98 8.31 28.68 55.71
C SER A 98 7.08 28.67 56.63
N ILE A 99 5.96 28.09 56.19
CA ILE A 99 4.89 27.63 57.08
C ILE A 99 4.40 26.26 56.58
N GLU A 100 4.76 25.22 57.32
CA GLU A 100 4.03 23.95 57.40
C GLU A 100 2.79 24.15 58.29
N THR A 101 1.68 23.47 57.99
CA THR A 101 0.67 23.16 59.00
C THR A 101 -0.03 21.85 58.65
N LYS A 102 0.29 20.82 59.44
CA LYS A 102 -0.54 19.63 59.65
C LYS A 102 -1.66 20.00 60.63
N ILE A 103 -2.91 19.65 60.33
CA ILE A 103 -3.93 19.44 61.36
C ILE A 103 -4.74 18.19 61.02
N SER A 104 -4.67 17.24 61.95
CA SER A 104 -5.55 16.09 62.12
C SER A 104 -6.75 16.52 62.96
N HIS A 105 -7.96 16.06 62.64
CA HIS A 105 -8.97 15.75 63.65
C HIS A 105 -10.00 14.73 63.13
N GLN A 106 -10.05 13.60 63.85
CA GLN A 106 -11.20 12.69 63.93
C GLN A 106 -12.37 13.39 64.62
N HIS A 107 -13.60 13.09 64.21
CA HIS A 107 -14.72 12.85 65.13
C HIS A 107 -15.81 12.00 64.46
N ASP A 108 -16.26 11.02 65.24
CA ASP A 108 -17.34 10.08 64.99
C ASP A 108 -18.76 10.70 64.98
N ASN A 109 -19.68 9.87 64.47
CA ASN A 109 -21.07 9.65 64.91
C ASN A 109 -22.22 10.09 63.97
N ARG A 110 -22.79 9.04 63.34
CA ARG A 110 -24.20 8.63 63.34
C ARG A 110 -25.27 9.72 63.46
N THR A 111 -26.17 9.72 62.47
CA THR A 111 -27.62 9.69 62.74
C THR A 111 -28.38 9.17 61.52
N ASP A 112 -29.15 8.10 61.75
CA ASP A 112 -30.20 7.60 60.86
C ASP A 112 -31.31 8.65 60.69
N GLY A 113 -31.86 8.73 59.48
CA GLY A 113 -32.98 9.63 59.17
C GLY A 113 -33.66 9.24 57.86
N TYR A 114 -34.72 8.46 58.00
CA TYR A 114 -35.66 8.00 56.98
C TYR A 114 -36.31 9.14 56.15
N LEU A 115 -36.72 8.76 54.92
CA LEU A 115 -37.77 9.35 54.07
C LEU A 115 -37.44 10.60 53.21
N SER A 116 -37.41 10.39 51.88
CA SER A 116 -38.30 11.05 50.90
C SER A 116 -37.60 11.25 49.55
N SER A 117 -37.58 10.19 48.74
CA SER A 117 -37.12 10.23 47.35
C SER A 117 -38.17 10.90 46.45
N ARG A 118 -38.17 12.24 46.40
CA ARG A 118 -38.76 12.99 45.28
C ARG A 118 -37.66 13.23 44.23
N PRO A 119 -37.79 12.72 42.99
CA PRO A 119 -36.86 13.08 41.93
C PRO A 119 -37.07 14.56 41.61
N THR A 120 -36.12 15.41 42.01
CA THR A 120 -36.16 16.82 41.64
C THR A 120 -35.94 16.90 40.13
N GLN A 121 -36.91 17.51 39.46
CA GLN A 121 -37.01 17.71 38.01
C GLN A 121 -35.95 18.70 37.46
N ARG A 122 -34.78 18.80 38.12
CA ARG A 122 -33.74 19.81 37.86
C ARG A 122 -32.51 19.27 37.12
N GLU A 123 -32.37 17.95 36.95
CA GLU A 123 -31.24 17.37 36.20
C GLU A 123 -31.44 17.30 34.68
N ARG A 124 -32.65 17.58 34.16
CA ARG A 124 -32.91 17.50 32.70
C ARG A 124 -32.40 18.68 31.86
N LYS A 125 -31.84 19.74 32.47
CA LYS A 125 -31.39 20.93 31.72
C LYS A 125 -29.88 21.01 31.43
N ASN A 126 -29.05 20.15 32.03
CA ASN A 126 -27.59 20.21 31.79
C ASN A 126 -27.07 19.30 30.67
N ASN A 127 -27.92 18.42 30.10
CA ASN A 127 -27.50 17.49 29.05
C ASN A 127 -27.62 18.03 27.61
N ARG A 128 -27.97 19.31 27.41
CA ARG A 128 -28.05 19.95 26.08
C ARG A 128 -26.79 20.73 25.69
N LYS A 129 -25.73 20.71 26.51
CA LYS A 129 -24.49 21.48 26.25
C LYS A 129 -23.40 20.73 25.47
N SER A 130 -23.53 19.43 25.21
CA SER A 130 -22.42 18.63 24.67
C SER A 130 -22.49 18.26 23.18
N GLU A 131 -23.59 18.54 22.48
CA GLU A 131 -23.69 18.33 21.02
C GLU A 131 -23.76 19.65 20.25
N ARG A 132 -22.89 20.60 20.61
CA ARG A 132 -22.44 21.53 19.56
C ARG A 132 -21.58 20.68 18.63
N HIS A 133 -22.23 20.00 17.69
CA HIS A 133 -21.57 19.30 16.59
C HIS A 133 -20.49 20.24 16.07
N ASN A 134 -19.25 19.74 16.00
CA ASN A 134 -18.13 20.40 15.36
C ASN A 134 -18.45 20.52 13.86
N ASN A 135 -19.38 21.40 13.53
CA ASN A 135 -19.74 21.76 12.17
C ASN A 135 -18.54 22.55 11.66
N LEU A 136 -17.63 21.82 11.01
CA LEU A 136 -16.46 22.40 10.39
C LEU A 136 -16.94 23.41 9.36
N THR A 137 -16.53 24.67 9.53
CA THR A 137 -17.12 25.81 8.80
C THR A 137 -16.96 25.69 7.29
N TRP A 138 -15.98 24.93 6.80
CA TRP A 138 -15.80 24.66 5.37
C TRP A 138 -16.88 23.75 4.76
N ARG A 139 -17.61 23.00 5.58
CA ARG A 139 -18.73 22.14 5.15
C ARG A 139 -20.07 22.90 5.14
N MET A 140 -20.09 24.13 5.63
CA MET A 140 -21.29 24.97 5.64
C MET A 140 -21.43 25.69 4.29
N GLU A 141 -22.67 26.09 3.98
CA GLU A 141 -22.95 26.94 2.81
C GLU A 141 -22.05 28.19 2.83
N PRO A 142 -21.46 28.59 1.69
CA PRO A 142 -20.52 29.72 1.60
C PRO A 142 -21.07 31.04 2.16
N THR A 143 -22.37 31.26 1.96
CA THR A 143 -23.10 32.44 2.46
C THR A 143 -23.18 32.49 3.98
N ILE A 144 -23.14 31.32 4.63
CA ILE A 144 -23.20 31.18 6.10
C ILE A 144 -21.79 31.14 6.69
N SER A 145 -20.86 30.43 6.03
CA SER A 145 -19.49 30.31 6.52
C SER A 145 -18.69 31.60 6.40
N LEU A 146 -19.09 32.51 5.50
CA LEU A 146 -18.33 33.71 5.11
C LEU A 146 -16.97 33.35 4.49
N SER A 147 -16.96 32.29 3.68
CA SER A 147 -15.77 31.86 2.94
C SER A 147 -15.25 32.97 2.02
N ASP A 148 -13.97 33.30 2.10
CA ASP A 148 -13.30 34.34 1.31
C ASP A 148 -12.37 33.75 0.23
N PHE A 149 -12.38 32.43 0.06
CA PHE A 149 -11.53 31.71 -0.86
C PHE A 149 -12.23 30.49 -1.47
N THR A 150 -12.08 30.31 -2.78
CA THR A 150 -12.54 29.12 -3.51
C THR A 150 -11.34 28.33 -3.99
N LEU A 151 -11.20 27.10 -3.51
CA LEU A 151 -10.18 26.16 -3.95
C LEU A 151 -10.81 25.17 -4.93
N THR A 152 -10.34 25.18 -6.16
CA THR A 152 -10.77 24.25 -7.19
C THR A 152 -9.69 23.15 -7.32
N ILE A 153 -10.04 21.93 -6.93
CA ILE A 153 -9.18 20.75 -7.05
C ILE A 153 -9.33 20.19 -8.47
N ILE A 154 -8.23 20.12 -9.20
CA ILE A 154 -8.17 19.56 -10.54
C ILE A 154 -7.47 18.21 -10.44
N ALA A 155 -8.22 17.13 -10.65
CA ALA A 155 -7.64 15.79 -10.69
C ALA A 155 -6.84 15.60 -11.99
N VAL A 156 -5.62 15.09 -11.87
CA VAL A 156 -4.70 14.81 -12.98
C VAL A 156 -4.25 13.37 -12.86
N ASP A 157 -3.92 12.72 -13.99
CA ASP A 157 -3.32 11.39 -13.99
C ASP A 157 -2.18 11.30 -12.97
N ASP A 158 -2.18 10.23 -12.19
CA ASP A 158 -1.29 10.08 -11.05
C ASP A 158 0.19 10.12 -11.48
N LYS A 159 0.53 9.54 -12.64
CA LYS A 159 1.92 9.52 -13.13
C LYS A 159 2.37 10.93 -13.52
N ASP A 160 1.51 11.68 -14.21
CA ASP A 160 1.80 13.04 -14.65
C ASP A 160 1.92 14.01 -13.47
N ALA A 161 0.97 13.95 -12.53
CA ALA A 161 0.97 14.77 -11.32
C ALA A 161 2.21 14.52 -10.45
N VAL A 162 2.58 13.26 -10.22
CA VAL A 162 3.77 12.88 -9.44
C VAL A 162 5.06 13.29 -10.17
N ALA A 163 5.11 13.16 -11.50
CA ALA A 163 6.25 13.61 -12.30
C ALA A 163 6.43 15.13 -12.24
N LYS A 164 5.34 15.91 -12.36
CA LYS A 164 5.33 17.37 -12.21
C LYS A 164 5.82 17.78 -10.83
N PHE A 165 5.26 17.23 -9.76
CA PHE A 165 5.65 17.53 -8.38
C PHE A 165 7.15 17.29 -8.14
N ARG A 166 7.70 16.18 -8.65
CA ARG A 166 9.12 15.86 -8.52
C ARG A 166 10.02 16.84 -9.27
N ARG A 167 9.63 17.22 -10.48
CA ARG A 167 10.34 18.22 -11.28
C ARG A 167 10.39 19.55 -10.54
N GLU A 168 9.26 20.02 -10.01
CA GLU A 168 9.20 21.24 -9.22
C GLU A 168 10.05 21.17 -7.95
N ARG A 169 10.01 20.04 -7.24
CA ARG A 169 10.83 19.83 -6.04
C ARG A 169 12.33 19.89 -6.36
N ARG A 170 12.78 19.24 -7.44
CA ARG A 170 14.18 19.30 -7.90
C ARG A 170 14.58 20.73 -8.27
N ASN A 171 13.72 21.45 -8.99
CA ASN A 171 13.98 22.84 -9.38
C ASN A 171 14.12 23.75 -8.16
N ARG A 172 13.24 23.60 -7.16
CA ARG A 172 13.35 24.33 -5.89
C ARG A 172 14.66 24.04 -5.18
N GLN A 173 15.09 22.77 -5.13
CA GLN A 173 16.39 22.40 -4.53
C GLN A 173 17.57 23.03 -5.29
N LYS A 174 17.55 23.02 -6.63
CA LYS A 174 18.57 23.69 -7.45
C LYS A 174 18.60 25.20 -7.18
N ASN A 175 17.44 25.85 -7.11
CA ASN A 175 17.36 27.29 -6.83
C ASN A 175 17.87 27.63 -5.42
N THR A 176 17.57 26.81 -4.41
CA THR A 176 18.12 27.02 -3.06
C THR A 176 19.64 26.86 -3.02
N ARG A 177 20.22 25.96 -3.83
CA ARG A 177 21.68 25.81 -3.93
C ARG A 177 22.32 27.00 -4.66
N ARG A 178 21.69 27.50 -5.72
CA ARG A 178 22.13 28.71 -6.44
C ARG A 178 22.09 29.94 -5.55
N SER A 179 20.97 30.20 -4.88
CA SER A 179 20.85 31.32 -3.95
C SER A 179 21.86 31.26 -2.80
N ARG A 180 22.19 30.06 -2.29
CA ARG A 180 23.30 29.92 -1.35
C ARG A 180 24.64 30.25 -1.98
N ARG A 181 24.93 29.75 -3.19
CA ARG A 181 26.17 30.08 -3.91
C ARG A 181 26.29 31.58 -4.15
N ASP A 182 25.23 32.25 -4.59
CA ASP A 182 25.24 33.69 -4.84
C ASP A 182 25.45 34.48 -3.55
N LYS A 183 24.80 34.04 -2.45
CA LYS A 183 25.04 34.61 -1.12
C LYS A 183 26.50 34.43 -0.68
N TRP A 184 27.06 33.25 -0.89
CA TRP A 184 28.47 32.97 -0.58
C TRP A 184 29.43 33.75 -1.46
N MET A 185 29.11 33.97 -2.75
CA MET A 185 29.94 34.80 -3.64
C MET A 185 29.95 36.26 -3.17
N VAL A 186 28.80 36.80 -2.75
CA VAL A 186 28.72 38.16 -2.21
C VAL A 186 29.47 38.29 -0.87
N GLU A 187 29.34 37.30 0.03
CA GLU A 187 30.07 37.29 1.31
C GLU A 187 31.58 37.04 1.11
N SER A 188 31.99 36.20 0.15
CA SER A 188 33.40 35.94 -0.17
C SER A 188 34.09 37.14 -0.80
N LEU A 189 33.40 37.91 -1.65
CA LEU A 189 33.94 39.17 -2.20
C LEU A 189 34.12 40.26 -1.12
N TYR A 190 33.41 40.16 0.01
CA TYR A 190 33.59 41.05 1.15
C TYR A 190 34.71 40.62 2.11
N LEU A 191 35.09 39.34 2.11
CA LEU A 191 36.16 38.82 2.96
C LEU A 191 37.54 38.89 2.29
N ASP A 192 37.60 38.90 0.96
CA ASP A 192 38.85 38.88 0.18
C ASP A 192 39.58 40.24 0.07
N MET A 193 39.05 41.30 0.70
CA MET A 193 39.77 42.58 0.83
C MET A 193 40.45 42.78 2.19
N SER A 194 40.48 41.76 3.06
CA SER A 194 40.93 41.95 4.45
C SER A 194 42.09 41.09 4.93
N GLN A 195 42.66 40.17 4.13
CA GLN A 195 43.82 39.38 4.56
C GLN A 195 44.82 39.12 3.44
N SER A 196 45.81 40.01 3.38
CA SER A 196 47.12 39.73 2.83
C SER A 196 47.87 38.69 3.69
N ALA A 197 48.49 37.74 3.00
CA ALA A 197 49.71 37.00 3.37
C ALA A 197 49.66 35.98 4.52
N SER A 198 49.59 34.70 4.13
CA SER A 198 50.36 33.52 4.60
C SER A 198 49.44 32.31 4.41
N GLY A 199 49.68 31.41 3.46
CA GLY A 199 50.82 30.50 3.41
C GLY A 199 50.24 29.08 3.57
N ASP A 200 50.34 28.29 2.51
CA ASP A 200 50.35 26.83 2.40
C ASP A 200 49.33 26.00 3.22
N ASP A 201 48.48 25.23 2.51
CA ASP A 201 48.44 23.76 2.67
C ASP A 201 47.45 23.10 1.71
N GLU A 202 48.00 22.20 0.90
CA GLU A 202 47.30 21.27 0.00
C GLU A 202 46.76 20.07 0.78
N ASN A 203 45.47 19.76 0.62
CA ASN A 203 44.87 18.40 0.67
C ASN A 203 43.34 18.56 0.55
N GLY A 204 42.63 18.08 -0.47
CA GLY A 204 42.78 16.77 -1.11
C GLY A 204 41.87 15.78 -0.40
N ASP A 205 40.59 15.72 -0.80
CA ASP A 205 39.80 14.48 -0.86
C ASP A 205 38.33 14.76 -1.22
N ASN A 206 38.06 14.62 -2.52
CA ASN A 206 36.73 14.67 -3.13
C ASN A 206 36.43 13.28 -3.70
N CYS A 207 35.75 12.43 -2.92
CA CYS A 207 35.47 11.06 -3.31
C CYS A 207 33.96 10.73 -3.24
N CYS A 208 33.44 10.37 -4.42
CA CYS A 208 32.43 9.32 -4.63
C CYS A 208 30.96 9.62 -4.29
N ASN A 209 30.23 10.21 -5.25
CA ASN A 209 28.81 9.91 -5.46
C ASN A 209 28.64 9.29 -6.86
N ALA A 210 28.93 8.00 -6.98
CA ALA A 210 28.64 7.21 -8.17
C ALA A 210 27.11 7.05 -8.30
N GLY A 211 26.53 7.80 -9.22
CA GLY A 211 25.12 7.73 -9.57
C GLY A 211 24.81 6.41 -10.28
N VAL A 212 23.84 5.68 -9.76
CA VAL A 212 23.17 4.57 -10.45
C VAL A 212 22.44 5.14 -11.68
N ASN A 213 22.86 4.71 -12.87
CA ASN A 213 22.45 5.19 -14.19
C ASN A 213 21.02 4.76 -14.61
N ASP A 214 20.01 5.00 -13.75
CA ASP A 214 18.60 4.81 -14.13
C ASP A 214 18.09 5.90 -15.11
N GLU A 215 18.88 6.94 -15.41
CA GLU A 215 18.48 8.03 -16.34
C GLU A 215 18.82 7.78 -17.81
N GLU A 216 19.74 6.86 -18.13
CA GLU A 216 20.23 6.69 -19.50
C GLU A 216 19.23 5.91 -20.39
N GLN A 217 18.48 4.96 -19.80
CA GLN A 217 17.40 4.26 -20.51
C GLN A 217 16.22 5.17 -20.89
N LEU A 218 16.03 6.32 -20.20
CA LEU A 218 14.97 7.28 -20.54
C LEU A 218 15.37 8.32 -21.60
N ARG A 219 16.68 8.45 -21.92
CA ARG A 219 17.14 9.42 -22.94
C ARG A 219 17.06 8.87 -24.36
N ASN A 220 17.25 7.57 -24.57
CA ASN A 220 17.25 6.98 -25.92
C ASN A 220 15.85 6.82 -26.55
N ILE A 221 14.77 7.00 -25.79
CA ILE A 221 13.39 6.97 -26.32
C ILE A 221 12.99 8.34 -26.92
N ARG A 222 13.81 9.39 -26.78
CA ARG A 222 13.37 10.79 -26.98
C ARG A 222 13.61 11.39 -28.37
N VAL A 223 14.20 10.65 -29.31
CA VAL A 223 14.64 11.22 -30.60
C VAL A 223 13.59 11.11 -31.73
N HIS A 224 12.46 10.41 -31.54
CA HIS A 224 11.47 10.17 -32.63
C HIS A 224 10.02 10.56 -32.32
N SER A 225 9.75 11.63 -31.57
CA SER A 225 8.36 12.05 -31.33
C SER A 225 8.17 13.56 -31.24
N THR A 226 8.43 14.28 -32.34
CA THR A 226 8.10 15.70 -32.52
C THR A 226 6.81 15.90 -33.32
N SER A 227 5.79 15.07 -33.09
CA SER A 227 4.43 15.34 -33.59
C SER A 227 3.60 15.93 -32.45
N SER A 228 3.56 17.26 -32.39
CA SER A 228 2.70 18.10 -31.58
C SER A 228 1.22 17.90 -31.95
N ARG A 229 0.66 16.75 -31.56
CA ARG A 229 -0.77 16.48 -31.61
C ARG A 229 -1.31 16.76 -30.21
N SER A 230 -2.14 17.79 -30.10
CA SER A 230 -2.84 18.22 -28.89
C SER A 230 -3.50 17.01 -28.23
N LYS A 231 -2.82 16.41 -27.25
CA LYS A 231 -3.38 15.36 -26.41
C LYS A 231 -4.57 16.00 -25.69
N THR A 232 -5.77 15.66 -26.13
CA THR A 232 -7.00 15.83 -25.36
C THR A 232 -6.77 15.16 -24.01
N LEU A 233 -6.41 15.96 -23.01
CA LEU A 233 -6.23 15.55 -21.62
C LEU A 233 -7.62 15.19 -21.09
N ASN A 234 -8.03 13.96 -21.36
CA ASN A 234 -9.30 13.42 -20.92
C ASN A 234 -9.23 13.18 -19.40
N TYR A 235 -10.23 13.72 -18.71
CA TYR A 235 -10.58 13.55 -17.30
C TYR A 235 -9.82 14.39 -16.27
N SER A 236 -10.22 15.66 -16.16
CA SER A 236 -10.12 16.38 -14.89
C SER A 236 -11.45 16.28 -14.15
N VAL A 237 -11.51 15.47 -13.08
CA VAL A 237 -12.55 15.66 -12.07
C VAL A 237 -12.24 16.99 -11.38
N VAL A 238 -13.23 17.88 -11.36
CA VAL A 238 -13.09 19.21 -10.77
C VAL A 238 -14.00 19.28 -9.55
N GLU A 239 -13.41 19.39 -8.37
CA GLU A 239 -14.15 19.59 -7.10
C GLU A 239 -13.86 21.00 -6.57
N LYS A 240 -14.91 21.69 -6.11
CA LYS A 240 -14.78 23.05 -5.57
C LYS A 240 -15.05 23.06 -4.08
N TYR A 241 -14.19 23.77 -3.34
CA TYR A 241 -14.26 23.92 -1.90
C TYR A 241 -14.22 25.40 -1.51
N HIS A 242 -15.13 25.80 -0.62
CA HIS A 242 -15.21 27.16 -0.12
C HIS A 242 -14.55 27.24 1.27
N LEU A 243 -13.47 28.01 1.36
CA LEU A 243 -12.52 27.99 2.46
C LEU A 243 -12.23 29.40 2.99
N HIS A 244 -11.48 29.47 4.10
CA HIS A 244 -11.05 30.71 4.74
C HIS A 244 -9.54 30.88 4.59
N LYS A 245 -9.09 32.00 4.00
CA LYS A 245 -7.66 32.29 3.83
C LYS A 245 -6.91 32.24 5.15
N VAL A 246 -7.51 32.79 6.21
CA VAL A 246 -6.91 32.83 7.56
C VAL A 246 -6.62 31.42 8.10
N ASN A 247 -7.55 30.48 7.94
CA ASN A 247 -7.36 29.10 8.42
C ASN A 247 -6.26 28.38 7.64
N LEU A 248 -6.19 28.59 6.32
CA LEU A 248 -5.20 27.94 5.47
C LEU A 248 -3.79 28.50 5.65
N ALA A 249 -3.63 29.81 5.85
CA ALA A 249 -2.32 30.47 5.85
C ALA A 249 -1.74 30.76 7.24
N VAL A 250 -2.58 30.98 8.25
CA VAL A 250 -2.16 31.42 9.60
C VAL A 250 -2.76 30.54 10.71
N GLY A 251 -3.74 29.70 10.39
CA GLY A 251 -4.35 28.78 11.34
C GLY A 251 -3.34 27.84 12.03
N LEU A 252 -3.79 27.18 13.09
CA LEU A 252 -3.01 26.23 13.90
C LEU A 252 -2.33 25.14 13.05
N ARG A 253 -2.96 24.80 11.93
CA ARG A 253 -2.50 23.79 10.97
C ARG A 253 -2.23 24.40 9.61
N SER A 254 -1.71 25.63 9.61
CA SER A 254 -1.41 26.38 8.40
C SER A 254 -0.52 25.60 7.42
N CYS A 255 -0.73 25.89 6.14
CA CYS A 255 -0.04 25.27 5.03
C CYS A 255 0.91 26.27 4.39
N GLY A 256 2.21 25.98 4.40
CA GLY A 256 3.22 26.87 3.81
C GLY A 256 3.07 27.08 2.29
N TYR A 257 2.27 26.27 1.60
CA TYR A 257 1.82 26.54 0.23
C TYR A 257 0.88 27.76 0.18
N PHE A 258 -0.22 27.74 0.92
CA PHE A 258 -1.22 28.80 0.91
C PHE A 258 -0.70 30.11 1.51
N THR A 259 0.14 30.05 2.55
CA THR A 259 0.81 31.26 3.09
C THR A 259 1.61 32.00 2.01
N ARG A 260 2.29 31.26 1.11
CA ARG A 260 3.06 31.88 0.00
C ARG A 260 2.19 32.26 -1.19
N LEU A 261 1.08 31.56 -1.40
CA LEU A 261 0.11 31.90 -2.41
C LEU A 261 -0.50 33.28 -2.11
N PHE A 262 -1.02 33.46 -0.88
CA PHE A 262 -1.72 34.69 -0.52
C PHE A 262 -0.77 35.90 -0.43
N ARG A 263 0.45 35.73 0.10
CA ARG A 263 1.47 36.81 0.11
C ARG A 263 1.87 37.33 -1.27
N ARG A 264 1.70 36.53 -2.33
CA ARG A 264 2.01 36.95 -3.72
C ARG A 264 0.85 37.64 -4.40
N GLN A 265 -0.35 37.48 -3.84
CA GLN A 265 -1.59 37.93 -4.44
C GLN A 265 -1.98 39.33 -3.97
N ASP A 266 -1.33 39.84 -2.92
CA ASP A 266 -1.54 41.20 -2.43
C ASP A 266 -1.23 42.27 -3.49
N ASP A 267 -0.40 41.95 -4.49
CA ASP A 267 -0.09 42.82 -5.64
C ASP A 267 -1.13 42.72 -6.78
N ASP A 268 -1.93 41.65 -6.79
CA ASP A 268 -2.77 41.23 -7.92
C ASP A 268 -4.24 41.19 -7.46
N SER A 269 -4.83 42.38 -7.34
CA SER A 269 -6.15 42.64 -6.76
C SER A 269 -7.23 41.58 -7.09
N ASN A 270 -7.85 41.03 -6.03
CA ASN A 270 -9.13 40.29 -6.01
C ASN A 270 -9.26 38.87 -6.57
N LYS A 271 -8.19 38.12 -6.85
CA LYS A 271 -8.36 36.68 -7.18
C LYS A 271 -8.76 35.87 -5.94
N SER A 272 -10.05 35.61 -5.75
CA SER A 272 -10.59 34.76 -4.67
C SER A 272 -10.60 33.26 -5.01
N GLU A 273 -10.20 32.88 -6.23
CA GLU A 273 -10.16 31.49 -6.69
C GLU A 273 -8.73 31.03 -6.97
N HIS A 274 -8.45 29.76 -6.66
CA HIS A 274 -7.18 29.12 -6.99
C HIS A 274 -7.38 27.67 -7.42
N ASN A 275 -6.65 27.25 -8.44
CA ASN A 275 -6.67 25.89 -8.95
C ASN A 275 -5.49 25.09 -8.40
N LEU A 276 -5.77 23.95 -7.76
CA LEU A 276 -4.77 23.02 -7.26
C LEU A 276 -4.88 21.69 -8.00
N GLU A 277 -3.86 21.40 -8.80
CA GLU A 277 -3.73 20.10 -9.46
C GLU A 277 -3.25 19.03 -8.47
N VAL A 278 -3.99 17.92 -8.39
CA VAL A 278 -3.64 16.77 -7.53
C VAL A 278 -3.76 15.45 -8.32
N PRO A 279 -3.01 14.41 -7.94
CA PRO A 279 -3.23 13.06 -8.43
C PRO A 279 -4.68 12.61 -8.19
N ILE A 280 -5.32 11.92 -9.14
CA ILE A 280 -6.68 11.35 -8.99
C ILE A 280 -6.78 10.50 -7.71
N SER A 281 -5.75 9.72 -7.40
CA SER A 281 -5.68 8.90 -6.18
C SER A 281 -5.72 9.71 -4.88
N CYS A 282 -5.57 11.03 -4.93
CA CYS A 282 -5.68 11.91 -3.76
C CYS A 282 -7.09 12.44 -3.49
N LEU A 283 -8.04 12.36 -4.44
CA LEU A 283 -9.38 12.93 -4.26
C LEU A 283 -10.09 12.45 -2.98
N PRO A 284 -10.12 11.13 -2.66
CA PRO A 284 -10.79 10.65 -1.44
C PRO A 284 -10.16 11.17 -0.14
N ALA A 285 -8.90 11.63 -0.19
CA ALA A 285 -8.18 12.16 0.95
C ALA A 285 -8.40 13.67 1.18
N ILE A 286 -8.95 14.40 0.21
CA ILE A 286 -9.15 15.85 0.30
C ILE A 286 -10.10 16.23 1.46
N PRO A 287 -11.26 15.58 1.65
CA PRO A 287 -12.15 15.89 2.78
C PRO A 287 -11.48 15.69 4.13
N ALA A 288 -10.78 14.57 4.34
CA ALA A 288 -10.07 14.29 5.59
C ALA A 288 -8.92 15.28 5.85
N MET A 289 -8.25 15.74 4.80
CA MET A 289 -7.26 16.81 4.88
C MET A 289 -7.90 18.13 5.31
N LEU A 290 -9.02 18.55 4.70
CA LEU A 290 -9.70 19.79 5.06
C LEU A 290 -10.28 19.73 6.48
N ASP A 291 -10.85 18.60 6.88
CA ASP A 291 -11.27 18.36 8.26
C ASP A 291 -10.11 18.54 9.23
N TYR A 292 -8.93 18.00 8.89
CA TYR A 292 -7.73 18.16 9.69
C TYR A 292 -7.31 19.63 9.81
N LEU A 293 -7.32 20.40 8.72
CA LEU A 293 -6.93 21.82 8.71
C LEU A 293 -7.87 22.71 9.55
N TYR A 294 -9.15 22.38 9.58
CA TYR A 294 -10.18 23.13 10.31
C TYR A 294 -10.42 22.66 11.74
N ASN A 295 -9.76 21.60 12.17
CA ASN A 295 -9.89 21.11 13.52
C ASN A 295 -9.17 22.03 14.51
N SER A 296 -9.94 22.63 15.43
CA SER A 296 -9.42 23.53 16.46
C SER A 296 -8.59 22.82 17.53
N HIS A 297 -8.66 21.49 17.64
CA HIS A 297 -7.91 20.75 18.64
C HIS A 297 -6.45 20.56 18.20
N PRO A 298 -5.46 21.01 19.00
CA PRO A 298 -4.04 20.92 18.63
C PRO A 298 -3.59 19.48 18.42
N ASN A 299 -4.09 18.56 19.25
CA ASN A 299 -3.68 17.15 19.26
C ASN A 299 -4.56 16.23 18.39
N ALA A 300 -5.51 16.76 17.63
CA ALA A 300 -6.36 15.91 16.80
C ALA A 300 -5.54 15.19 15.71
N GLU A 301 -5.62 13.86 15.66
CA GLU A 301 -5.04 13.09 14.56
C GLU A 301 -5.90 13.25 13.29
N VAL A 302 -5.27 13.13 12.12
CA VAL A 302 -6.02 13.08 10.85
C VAL A 302 -6.85 11.79 10.82
N ASN A 303 -8.10 11.89 10.34
CA ASN A 303 -8.96 10.72 10.10
C ASN A 303 -8.49 9.97 8.84
N ALA A 304 -7.32 9.34 8.94
CA ALA A 304 -6.74 8.53 7.89
C ALA A 304 -7.33 7.12 7.89
N THR A 305 -7.44 6.56 6.70
CA THR A 305 -7.75 5.16 6.44
C THR A 305 -6.60 4.52 5.67
N THR A 306 -6.54 3.20 5.57
CA THR A 306 -5.52 2.49 4.79
C THR A 306 -5.40 3.02 3.35
N ALA A 307 -6.54 3.25 2.68
CA ALA A 307 -6.57 3.79 1.32
C ALA A 307 -6.11 5.27 1.22
N THR A 308 -6.32 6.08 2.27
CA THR A 308 -6.07 7.53 2.23
C THR A 308 -4.77 7.96 2.90
N ALA A 309 -4.14 7.11 3.71
CA ALA A 309 -2.99 7.48 4.52
C ALA A 309 -1.76 7.93 3.69
N ILE A 310 -1.41 7.20 2.62
CA ILE A 310 -0.31 7.58 1.73
C ILE A 310 -0.65 8.84 0.91
N PRO A 311 -1.85 8.95 0.29
CA PRO A 311 -2.31 10.21 -0.30
C PRO A 311 -2.27 11.41 0.64
N LEU A 312 -2.74 11.28 1.89
CA LEU A 312 -2.69 12.34 2.91
C LEU A 312 -1.25 12.76 3.21
N ARG A 313 -0.35 11.79 3.35
CA ARG A 313 1.08 12.05 3.51
C ARG A 313 1.65 12.80 2.30
N TYR A 314 1.27 12.43 1.08
CA TYR A 314 1.65 13.15 -0.13
C TYR A 314 1.11 14.60 -0.13
N LEU A 315 -0.16 14.80 0.22
CA LEU A 315 -0.79 16.12 0.33
C LEU A 315 -0.09 17.01 1.38
N GLY A 316 0.30 16.45 2.53
CA GLY A 316 1.10 17.16 3.53
C GLY A 316 2.44 17.64 2.96
N ALA A 317 3.12 16.82 2.18
CA ALA A 317 4.35 17.22 1.49
C ALA A 317 4.11 18.26 0.37
N LEU A 318 3.02 18.12 -0.39
CA LEU A 318 2.64 19.03 -1.47
C LEU A 318 2.31 20.43 -0.94
N LEU A 319 1.44 20.50 0.06
CA LEU A 319 0.95 21.72 0.68
C LEU A 319 1.94 22.34 1.67
N ARG A 320 3.05 21.65 1.95
CA ARG A 320 4.03 22.02 2.98
C ARG A 320 3.38 22.18 4.36
N ASN A 321 2.61 21.17 4.73
CA ASN A 321 2.03 21.03 6.05
C ASN A 321 2.75 19.87 6.77
N PRO A 322 3.76 20.16 7.61
CA PRO A 322 4.52 19.13 8.30
C PRO A 322 3.66 18.36 9.32
N THR A 323 2.71 19.01 9.99
CA THR A 323 1.87 18.37 11.01
C THR A 323 0.92 17.34 10.40
N LEU A 324 0.34 17.63 9.23
CA LEU A 324 -0.42 16.66 8.44
C LEU A 324 0.45 15.49 7.98
N PHE A 325 1.66 15.78 7.47
CA PHE A 325 2.60 14.74 7.04
C PHE A 325 2.98 13.80 8.18
N ASP A 326 3.28 14.36 9.36
CA ASP A 326 3.67 13.60 10.54
C ASP A 326 2.48 12.80 11.10
N SER A 327 1.27 13.39 11.14
CA SER A 327 0.05 12.70 11.57
C SER A 327 -0.27 11.51 10.66
N ALA A 328 -0.20 11.68 9.34
CA ALA A 328 -0.40 10.57 8.39
C ALA A 328 0.70 9.51 8.51
N THR A 329 1.95 9.93 8.74
CA THR A 329 3.07 8.99 8.96
C THR A 329 2.88 8.18 10.25
N ARG A 330 2.37 8.78 11.32
CA ARG A 330 2.06 8.08 12.57
C ARG A 330 0.96 7.05 12.39
N PHE A 331 -0.09 7.38 11.64
CA PHE A 331 -1.13 6.42 11.27
C PHE A 331 -0.53 5.23 10.50
N LEU A 332 0.28 5.50 9.47
CA LEU A 332 0.96 4.45 8.69
C LEU A 332 1.81 3.54 9.57
N GLN A 333 2.56 4.09 10.53
CA GLN A 333 3.37 3.29 11.44
C GLN A 333 2.54 2.34 12.32
N LYS A 334 1.33 2.74 12.70
CA LYS A 334 0.41 1.91 13.50
C LYS A 334 -0.32 0.86 12.65
N ASP A 335 -0.71 1.22 11.42
CA ASP A 335 -1.55 0.39 10.56
C ASP A 335 -0.77 -0.56 9.64
N LEU A 336 0.53 -0.31 9.43
CA LEU A 336 1.36 -1.12 8.54
C LEU A 336 1.60 -2.52 9.12
N CYS A 337 0.86 -3.49 8.57
CA CYS A 337 0.96 -4.92 8.89
C CYS A 337 0.92 -5.75 7.59
N THR A 338 0.97 -7.08 7.69
CA THR A 338 0.96 -7.99 6.54
C THR A 338 -0.29 -7.82 5.66
N ALA A 339 -1.44 -7.54 6.28
CA ALA A 339 -2.70 -7.36 5.58
C ALA A 339 -2.77 -6.06 4.75
N THR A 340 -2.12 -4.99 5.22
CA THR A 340 -2.17 -3.66 4.59
C THR A 340 -0.94 -3.36 3.73
N ALA A 341 0.14 -4.13 3.88
CA ALA A 341 1.42 -3.89 3.21
C ALA A 341 1.33 -3.86 1.68
N VAL A 342 0.51 -4.74 1.07
CA VAL A 342 0.38 -4.79 -0.41
C VAL A 342 -0.30 -3.53 -0.95
N GLU A 343 -1.35 -3.05 -0.28
CA GLU A 343 -2.04 -1.81 -0.66
C GLU A 343 -1.11 -0.60 -0.50
N TYR A 344 -0.40 -0.54 0.64
CA TYR A 344 0.61 0.49 0.85
C TYR A 344 1.75 0.44 -0.16
N LEU A 345 2.20 -0.74 -0.58
CA LEU A 345 3.21 -0.88 -1.61
C LEU A 345 2.76 -0.26 -2.94
N LYS A 346 1.51 -0.51 -3.36
CA LYS A 346 0.94 0.06 -4.59
C LYS A 346 0.96 1.58 -4.55
N HIS A 347 0.42 2.18 -3.50
CA HIS A 347 0.41 3.64 -3.36
C HIS A 347 1.82 4.21 -3.15
N ALA A 348 2.70 3.53 -2.40
CA ALA A 348 4.07 3.98 -2.20
C ALA A 348 4.85 4.01 -3.51
N ASP A 349 4.66 3.04 -4.41
CA ASP A 349 5.27 3.11 -5.75
C ASP A 349 4.66 4.22 -6.59
N LEU A 350 3.33 4.37 -6.59
CA LEU A 350 2.62 5.43 -7.32
C LEU A 350 3.13 6.83 -6.96
N PHE A 351 3.18 7.15 -5.66
CA PHE A 351 3.73 8.42 -5.15
C PHE A 351 5.25 8.41 -5.02
N ARG A 352 5.90 7.32 -5.46
CA ARG A 352 7.34 7.12 -5.52
C ARG A 352 8.07 7.35 -4.18
N GLN A 353 7.47 6.90 -3.10
CA GLN A 353 8.01 6.90 -1.75
C GLN A 353 8.91 5.68 -1.52
N LYS A 354 10.12 5.67 -2.13
CA LYS A 354 11.06 4.53 -2.14
C LYS A 354 11.24 3.87 -0.76
N LYS A 355 11.55 4.65 0.27
CA LYS A 355 11.75 4.15 1.63
C LYS A 355 10.54 3.38 2.18
N LEU A 356 9.33 3.88 1.95
CA LEU A 356 8.11 3.19 2.39
C LEU A 356 7.87 1.93 1.56
N ALA A 357 8.05 2.02 0.24
CA ALA A 357 7.94 0.86 -0.65
C ALA A 357 8.91 -0.26 -0.24
N ASP A 358 10.15 0.07 0.14
CA ASP A 358 11.13 -0.92 0.57
C ASP A 358 10.73 -1.62 1.88
N VAL A 359 10.13 -0.88 2.83
CA VAL A 359 9.57 -1.48 4.06
C VAL A 359 8.38 -2.38 3.73
N CYS A 360 7.48 -1.96 2.84
CA CYS A 360 6.36 -2.79 2.41
C CYS A 360 6.83 -4.05 1.65
N VAL A 361 7.83 -3.94 0.79
CA VAL A 361 8.46 -5.07 0.07
C VAL A 361 9.03 -6.07 1.06
N ARG A 362 9.74 -5.60 2.11
CA ARG A 362 10.26 -6.47 3.17
C ARG A 362 9.12 -7.25 3.83
N ILE A 363 8.08 -6.57 4.33
CA ILE A 363 6.94 -7.22 4.99
C ILE A 363 6.26 -8.24 4.05
N CYS A 364 6.06 -7.86 2.78
CA CYS A 364 5.46 -8.76 1.80
C CYS A 364 6.33 -9.99 1.49
N ALA A 365 7.65 -9.83 1.49
CA ALA A 365 8.59 -10.92 1.23
C ALA A 365 8.71 -11.88 2.43
N GLU A 366 8.73 -11.34 3.65
CA GLU A 366 8.79 -12.13 4.90
C GLU A 366 7.53 -12.97 5.12
N SER A 367 6.36 -12.45 4.73
CA SER A 367 5.05 -13.10 4.94
C SER A 367 4.40 -13.60 3.64
N PHE A 368 5.18 -13.86 2.59
CA PHE A 368 4.67 -14.16 1.25
C PHE A 368 3.72 -15.38 1.20
N ASP A 369 3.96 -16.39 2.04
CA ASP A 369 3.12 -17.57 2.22
C ASP A 369 1.73 -17.26 2.79
N GLN A 370 1.64 -16.28 3.69
CA GLN A 370 0.40 -15.86 4.34
C GLN A 370 -0.46 -14.94 3.47
N LEU A 371 0.14 -14.24 2.50
CA LEU A 371 -0.56 -13.31 1.63
C LEU A 371 -1.47 -14.04 0.63
N LYS A 372 -2.71 -13.57 0.51
CA LYS A 372 -3.70 -14.10 -0.44
C LYS A 372 -3.36 -13.67 -1.87
N ILE A 373 -3.61 -14.57 -2.82
CA ILE A 373 -3.37 -14.28 -4.25
C ILE A 373 -4.17 -13.07 -4.76
N THR A 374 -5.36 -12.84 -4.21
CA THR A 374 -6.23 -11.70 -4.58
C THR A 374 -5.56 -10.35 -4.31
N TRP A 375 -4.66 -10.26 -3.33
CA TRP A 375 -3.92 -9.03 -3.05
C TRP A 375 -2.87 -8.77 -4.11
N PHE A 376 -2.14 -9.82 -4.48
CA PHE A 376 -1.14 -9.78 -5.55
C PHE A 376 -1.74 -9.56 -6.94
N ALA A 377 -2.96 -10.05 -7.20
CA ALA A 377 -3.62 -9.88 -8.48
C ALA A 377 -3.78 -8.41 -8.89
N SER A 378 -3.72 -7.46 -7.95
CA SER A 378 -3.81 -6.02 -8.22
C SER A 378 -2.44 -5.31 -8.27
N LEU A 379 -1.35 -6.05 -8.12
CA LEU A 379 0.02 -5.54 -8.05
C LEU A 379 0.66 -5.55 -9.44
N ALA A 380 1.41 -4.49 -9.77
CA ALA A 380 2.18 -4.46 -11.02
C ALA A 380 3.29 -5.54 -11.03
N PRO A 381 3.59 -6.17 -12.19
CA PRO A 381 4.61 -7.23 -12.27
C PRO A 381 6.00 -6.83 -11.75
N CYS A 382 6.41 -5.58 -11.98
CA CYS A 382 7.68 -5.06 -11.49
C CYS A 382 7.77 -5.02 -9.94
N LEU A 383 6.64 -4.83 -9.25
CA LEU A 383 6.58 -4.86 -7.79
C LEU A 383 6.58 -6.29 -7.27
N MET A 384 5.89 -7.22 -7.95
CA MET A 384 5.99 -8.65 -7.64
C MET A 384 7.43 -9.15 -7.76
N LYS A 385 8.11 -8.81 -8.86
CA LYS A 385 9.54 -9.09 -9.04
C LYS A 385 10.38 -8.55 -7.88
N ARG A 386 10.14 -7.32 -7.43
CA ARG A 386 10.84 -6.73 -6.28
C ARG A 386 10.59 -7.48 -4.98
N ILE A 387 9.40 -8.04 -4.78
CA ILE A 387 9.08 -8.87 -3.60
C ILE A 387 9.86 -10.18 -3.66
N LEU A 388 9.82 -10.89 -4.80
CA LEU A 388 10.46 -12.19 -4.95
C LEU A 388 12.00 -12.12 -4.93
N HIS A 389 12.58 -11.05 -5.46
CA HIS A 389 14.03 -10.78 -5.44
C HIS A 389 14.50 -10.05 -4.17
N SER A 390 13.61 -9.85 -3.20
CA SER A 390 13.98 -9.24 -1.92
C SER A 390 14.89 -10.18 -1.14
N LYS A 391 15.94 -9.64 -0.50
CA LYS A 391 16.80 -10.39 0.43
C LYS A 391 16.06 -10.97 1.63
N TYR A 392 14.85 -10.45 1.91
CA TYR A 392 13.97 -10.89 3.00
C TYR A 392 12.98 -11.97 2.55
N PHE A 393 13.04 -12.39 1.29
CA PHE A 393 12.19 -13.45 0.78
C PHE A 393 12.65 -14.80 1.38
N THR A 394 11.86 -15.33 2.31
CA THR A 394 12.22 -16.55 3.03
C THR A 394 11.96 -17.77 2.15
N ARG A 395 13.00 -18.60 1.94
CA ARG A 395 12.90 -19.85 1.16
C ARG A 395 12.25 -21.02 1.92
N SER A 396 11.77 -20.81 3.15
CA SER A 396 11.07 -21.85 3.92
C SER A 396 9.72 -22.24 3.32
N ILE A 397 9.22 -21.44 2.38
CA ILE A 397 7.96 -21.70 1.69
C ILE A 397 8.07 -22.98 0.87
N ASN A 398 7.04 -23.83 0.96
CA ASN A 398 6.91 -24.99 0.09
C ASN A 398 7.04 -24.53 -1.38
N SER A 399 8.09 -25.01 -2.06
CA SER A 399 8.41 -24.62 -3.44
C SER A 399 7.25 -24.80 -4.42
N TRP A 400 6.41 -25.82 -4.22
CA TRP A 400 5.22 -26.05 -5.05
C TRP A 400 4.12 -25.02 -4.80
N ALA A 401 3.90 -24.66 -3.53
CA ALA A 401 2.95 -23.60 -3.17
C ALA A 401 3.39 -22.24 -3.74
N LEU A 402 4.70 -21.96 -3.71
CA LEU A 402 5.28 -20.78 -4.36
C LEU A 402 5.04 -20.80 -5.87
N CYS A 403 5.35 -21.92 -6.53
CA CYS A 403 5.12 -22.09 -7.96
C CYS A 403 3.65 -21.85 -8.34
N SER A 404 2.70 -22.45 -7.63
CA SER A 404 1.27 -22.26 -7.90
C SER A 404 0.80 -20.82 -7.65
N LYS A 405 1.34 -20.13 -6.63
CA LYS A 405 1.07 -18.70 -6.42
C LYS A 405 1.62 -17.84 -7.57
N ILE A 406 2.84 -18.10 -8.03
CA ILE A 406 3.44 -17.36 -9.16
C ILE A 406 2.64 -17.61 -10.44
N ALA A 407 2.27 -18.86 -10.72
CA ALA A 407 1.44 -19.22 -11.86
C ALA A 407 0.07 -18.51 -11.81
N SER A 408 -0.58 -18.51 -10.64
CA SER A 408 -1.84 -17.80 -10.43
C SER A 408 -1.71 -16.29 -10.63
N PHE A 409 -0.60 -15.68 -10.18
CA PHE A 409 -0.31 -14.27 -10.43
C PHE A 409 -0.15 -14.00 -11.93
N CYS A 410 0.59 -14.86 -12.63
CA CYS A 410 0.79 -14.73 -14.08
C CYS A 410 -0.53 -14.81 -14.86
N ARG A 411 -1.45 -15.69 -14.44
CA ARG A 411 -2.81 -15.76 -15.02
C ARG A 411 -3.58 -14.45 -14.82
N CYS A 412 -3.49 -13.83 -13.64
CA CYS A 412 -4.15 -12.55 -13.36
C CYS A 412 -3.54 -11.36 -14.12
N GLN A 413 -2.28 -11.48 -14.56
CA GLN A 413 -1.49 -10.37 -15.13
C GLN A 413 -0.98 -10.69 -16.54
N SER A 414 -1.65 -11.58 -17.27
CA SER A 414 -1.20 -12.10 -18.56
C SER A 414 -0.91 -11.03 -19.61
N GLN A 415 -1.62 -9.90 -19.58
CA GLN A 415 -1.43 -8.79 -20.51
C GLN A 415 -0.26 -7.86 -20.16
N GLN A 416 0.24 -7.91 -18.92
CA GLN A 416 1.27 -7.00 -18.42
C GLN A 416 2.64 -7.67 -18.24
N ILE A 417 2.71 -8.99 -18.41
CA ILE A 417 3.92 -9.78 -18.24
C ILE A 417 4.50 -10.07 -19.62
N ASP A 418 5.66 -9.50 -19.90
CA ASP A 418 6.49 -9.91 -21.03
C ASP A 418 7.37 -11.12 -20.65
N ILE A 419 8.05 -11.70 -21.64
CA ILE A 419 8.94 -12.86 -21.44
C ILE A 419 10.02 -12.56 -20.41
N ALA A 420 10.66 -11.40 -20.49
CA ALA A 420 11.74 -11.02 -19.59
C ALA A 420 11.26 -10.93 -18.13
N MET A 421 10.05 -10.39 -17.92
CA MET A 421 9.42 -10.36 -16.61
C MET A 421 9.04 -11.77 -16.15
N LEU A 422 8.45 -12.60 -17.03
CA LEU A 422 8.11 -13.98 -16.71
C LEU A 422 9.34 -14.74 -16.21
N LEU A 423 10.42 -14.77 -17.01
CA LEU A 423 11.67 -15.45 -16.67
C LEU A 423 12.26 -14.94 -15.35
N SER A 424 12.15 -13.64 -15.10
CA SER A 424 12.60 -13.04 -13.84
C SER A 424 11.72 -13.39 -12.65
N LEU A 425 10.42 -13.60 -12.83
CA LEU A 425 9.50 -14.05 -11.77
C LEU A 425 9.71 -15.53 -11.45
N THR A 426 10.10 -16.32 -12.45
CA THR A 426 10.31 -17.78 -12.36
C THR A 426 11.79 -18.17 -12.26
N ASP A 427 12.64 -17.25 -11.82
CA ASP A 427 14.09 -17.46 -11.67
C ASP A 427 14.38 -18.74 -10.86
N ALA A 428 15.35 -19.54 -11.30
CA ALA A 428 15.69 -20.81 -10.65
C ALA A 428 16.12 -20.64 -9.18
N LYS A 429 16.67 -19.48 -8.81
CA LYS A 429 17.02 -19.14 -7.42
C LYS A 429 15.81 -18.87 -6.52
N ILE A 430 14.68 -18.53 -7.12
CA ILE A 430 13.44 -18.15 -6.43
C ILE A 430 12.48 -19.34 -6.42
N MET A 431 12.26 -19.94 -7.59
CA MET A 431 11.31 -21.02 -7.81
C MET A 431 12.04 -22.24 -8.39
N PRO A 432 12.93 -22.92 -7.65
CA PRO A 432 13.80 -23.98 -8.19
C PRO A 432 13.01 -25.17 -8.76
N TYR A 433 11.87 -25.50 -8.16
CA TYR A 433 11.01 -26.60 -8.57
C TYR A 433 9.71 -26.06 -9.17
N VAL A 434 9.31 -26.64 -10.30
CA VAL A 434 8.02 -26.37 -10.93
C VAL A 434 7.00 -27.39 -10.45
N CYS A 435 5.82 -26.91 -10.05
CA CYS A 435 4.69 -27.75 -9.70
C CYS A 435 4.19 -28.48 -10.97
N PRO A 436 4.03 -29.81 -10.98
CA PRO A 436 3.59 -30.55 -12.16
C PRO A 436 2.31 -29.99 -12.79
N GLU A 437 1.34 -29.63 -11.96
CA GLU A 437 0.04 -29.07 -12.36
C GLU A 437 0.16 -27.71 -13.08
N GLU A 438 1.24 -26.98 -12.82
CA GLU A 438 1.51 -25.66 -13.39
C GLU A 438 2.51 -25.71 -14.55
N ALA A 439 3.19 -26.84 -14.76
CA ALA A 439 4.24 -27.00 -15.77
C ALA A 439 3.72 -26.73 -17.19
N LEU A 440 2.56 -27.30 -17.54
CA LEU A 440 1.94 -27.09 -18.84
C LEU A 440 1.53 -25.62 -19.06
N PHE A 441 1.07 -24.94 -18.01
CA PHE A 441 0.74 -23.52 -18.10
C PHE A 441 1.99 -22.67 -18.41
N PHE A 442 3.13 -22.96 -17.75
CA PHE A 442 4.37 -22.25 -18.02
C PHE A 442 4.93 -22.52 -19.42
N ILE A 443 4.83 -23.76 -19.91
CA ILE A 443 5.21 -24.08 -21.30
C ILE A 443 4.33 -23.30 -22.28
N GLN A 444 3.01 -23.31 -22.06
CA GLN A 444 2.06 -22.62 -22.92
C GLN A 444 2.34 -21.10 -22.97
N ILE A 445 2.55 -20.45 -21.82
CA ILE A 445 2.81 -19.00 -21.80
C ILE A 445 4.13 -18.64 -22.51
N LEU A 446 5.17 -19.48 -22.38
CA LEU A 446 6.45 -19.29 -23.10
C LEU A 446 6.23 -19.35 -24.62
N LEU A 447 5.53 -20.38 -25.11
CA LEU A 447 5.21 -20.55 -26.53
C LEU A 447 4.35 -19.41 -27.07
N THR A 448 3.28 -19.03 -26.34
CA THR A 448 2.40 -17.92 -26.78
C THR A 448 3.08 -16.56 -26.78
N SER A 449 4.17 -16.41 -26.02
CA SER A 449 4.93 -15.16 -26.02
C SER A 449 5.92 -15.06 -27.18
N GLY A 450 5.99 -16.10 -28.03
CA GLY A 450 6.89 -16.14 -29.18
C GLY A 450 8.34 -16.41 -28.81
N MET A 451 8.60 -17.07 -27.66
CA MET A 451 9.94 -17.59 -27.41
C MET A 451 10.22 -18.72 -28.39
N ASP A 452 11.26 -18.55 -29.20
CA ASP A 452 11.76 -19.63 -30.03
C ASP A 452 12.39 -20.70 -29.12
N MET A 453 12.10 -21.95 -29.45
CA MET A 453 12.66 -23.11 -28.79
C MET A 453 14.18 -23.20 -29.02
N GLU A 454 14.65 -22.71 -30.17
CA GLU A 454 16.07 -22.67 -30.49
C GLU A 454 16.84 -21.70 -29.58
N ASP A 455 16.25 -20.55 -29.22
CA ASP A 455 16.84 -19.58 -28.31
C ASP A 455 16.97 -20.12 -26.87
N LEU A 456 16.13 -21.10 -26.49
CA LEU A 456 16.19 -21.76 -25.19
C LEU A 456 17.30 -22.81 -25.09
N THR A 457 17.78 -23.32 -26.22
CA THR A 457 18.79 -24.40 -26.29
C THR A 457 20.19 -23.90 -26.65
N ARG A 458 20.32 -22.63 -27.02
CA ARG A 458 21.59 -22.06 -27.43
C ARG A 458 22.47 -21.77 -26.20
N ASP A 459 23.45 -22.66 -25.99
CA ASP A 459 24.42 -22.65 -24.88
C ASP A 459 25.22 -21.32 -24.72
N ASP A 460 25.20 -20.46 -25.74
CA ASP A 460 26.01 -19.22 -25.79
C ASP A 460 25.58 -18.16 -24.76
N TYR A 461 24.41 -18.27 -24.12
CA TYR A 461 23.92 -17.25 -23.17
C TYR A 461 24.03 -17.64 -21.68
N ILE A 462 24.60 -18.80 -21.35
CA ILE A 462 24.46 -19.38 -20.00
C ILE A 462 25.83 -19.65 -19.36
N SER A 463 26.47 -18.59 -18.85
CA SER A 463 27.51 -18.71 -17.82
C SER A 463 26.94 -19.15 -16.46
N SER A 464 25.61 -19.15 -16.28
CA SER A 464 24.97 -19.58 -15.04
C SER A 464 24.52 -21.03 -15.18
N LYS A 465 25.09 -21.98 -14.45
CA LYS A 465 24.72 -23.42 -14.42
C LYS A 465 23.24 -23.74 -14.04
N GLU A 466 22.34 -22.77 -14.11
CA GLU A 466 20.95 -22.83 -13.71
C GLU A 466 20.08 -23.31 -14.88
N ARG A 467 19.30 -24.36 -14.64
CA ARG A 467 18.37 -24.92 -15.63
C ARG A 467 17.33 -23.89 -16.07
N SER A 468 17.01 -23.88 -17.35
CA SER A 468 16.00 -22.96 -17.90
C SER A 468 14.61 -23.24 -17.28
N LEU A 469 13.69 -22.27 -17.35
CA LEU A 469 12.31 -22.53 -16.92
C LEU A 469 11.70 -23.69 -17.73
N TYR A 470 11.95 -23.71 -19.03
CA TYR A 470 11.44 -24.73 -19.94
C TYR A 470 11.90 -26.14 -19.52
N GLU A 471 13.21 -26.34 -19.32
CA GLU A 471 13.76 -27.62 -18.85
C GLU A 471 13.12 -28.07 -17.54
N ARG A 472 12.98 -27.15 -16.57
CA ARG A 472 12.36 -27.45 -15.28
C ARG A 472 10.88 -27.78 -15.40
N CYS A 473 10.18 -27.18 -16.36
CA CYS A 473 8.80 -27.55 -16.70
C CYS A 473 8.74 -28.94 -17.35
N ILE A 474 9.64 -29.26 -18.29
CA ILE A 474 9.71 -30.59 -18.92
C ILE A 474 10.07 -31.68 -17.92
N ASP A 475 10.91 -31.39 -16.92
CA ASP A 475 11.25 -32.31 -15.83
C ASP A 475 10.08 -32.54 -14.87
N ALA A 476 9.20 -31.55 -14.68
CA ALA A 476 8.03 -31.64 -13.81
C ALA A 476 6.80 -32.25 -14.53
N ALA A 477 6.68 -32.00 -15.84
CA ALA A 477 5.64 -32.52 -16.71
C ALA A 477 5.56 -34.05 -16.89
N PRO A 478 6.60 -34.90 -16.71
CA PRO A 478 6.51 -36.34 -16.94
C PRO A 478 5.50 -36.95 -15.98
N THR A 479 5.36 -36.43 -14.77
CA THR A 479 4.31 -36.85 -13.82
C THR A 479 2.90 -36.59 -14.34
N VAL A 480 2.67 -35.48 -15.05
CA VAL A 480 1.36 -35.15 -15.63
C VAL A 480 1.12 -35.95 -16.91
N LEU A 481 2.13 -36.03 -17.78
CA LEU A 481 2.07 -36.84 -19.00
C LEU A 481 1.94 -38.32 -18.68
N GLN A 482 2.67 -38.84 -17.70
CA GLN A 482 2.60 -40.21 -17.22
C GLN A 482 1.31 -40.47 -16.45
N GLY A 483 0.79 -39.52 -15.67
CA GLY A 483 -0.55 -39.62 -15.09
C GLY A 483 -1.64 -39.68 -16.16
N VAL A 484 -1.52 -38.90 -17.22
CA VAL A 484 -2.41 -38.94 -18.40
C VAL A 484 -2.24 -40.25 -19.16
N VAL A 485 -1.01 -40.70 -19.42
CA VAL A 485 -0.70 -41.95 -20.14
C VAL A 485 -1.10 -43.18 -19.34
N GLU A 486 -0.87 -43.23 -18.02
CA GLU A 486 -1.30 -44.31 -17.14
C GLU A 486 -2.82 -44.34 -17.01
N SER A 487 -3.48 -43.18 -16.99
CA SER A 487 -4.95 -43.08 -17.06
C SER A 487 -5.49 -43.62 -18.39
N LEU A 488 -4.78 -43.38 -19.50
CA LEU A 488 -5.11 -43.89 -20.83
C LEU A 488 -4.85 -45.41 -20.96
N CYS A 489 -3.72 -45.91 -20.44
CA CYS A 489 -3.32 -47.32 -20.53
C CYS A 489 -4.15 -48.24 -19.62
N GLN A 490 -4.69 -47.73 -18.50
CA GLN A 490 -5.55 -48.51 -17.61
C GLN A 490 -7.01 -48.59 -18.09
N GLY A 491 -7.38 -47.89 -19.17
CA GLY A 491 -8.74 -47.86 -19.73
C GLY A 491 -9.08 -48.98 -20.73
N GLY A 492 -8.12 -49.83 -21.12
CA GLY A 492 -8.28 -50.80 -22.21
C GLY A 492 -8.76 -52.21 -21.83
N ASN A 493 -8.79 -52.58 -20.55
CA ASN A 493 -9.09 -53.96 -20.17
C ASN A 493 -10.58 -54.19 -19.88
N THR A 494 -11.40 -53.99 -20.92
CA THR A 494 -12.78 -54.52 -20.96
C THR A 494 -12.83 -55.73 -21.87
N GLY A 495 -12.87 -56.90 -21.22
CA GLY A 495 -13.63 -58.05 -21.71
C GLY A 495 -12.80 -59.29 -22.03
N VAL A 496 -12.83 -60.29 -21.14
CA VAL A 496 -13.60 -61.55 -21.31
C VAL A 496 -13.15 -62.57 -20.25
N MET A 497 -14.08 -62.94 -19.34
CA MET A 497 -14.37 -64.25 -18.68
C MET A 497 -13.23 -65.29 -18.47
N ARG A 498 -13.02 -65.99 -17.34
CA ARG A 498 -13.96 -66.61 -16.35
C ARG A 498 -13.20 -67.27 -15.16
N LEU A 499 -13.83 -67.23 -13.95
CA LEU A 499 -13.89 -68.24 -12.85
C LEU A 499 -12.62 -68.55 -11.98
N PRO A 500 -12.74 -69.26 -10.82
CA PRO A 500 -13.27 -68.77 -9.55
C PRO A 500 -12.35 -69.11 -8.34
N GLY A 501 -11.93 -68.12 -7.55
CA GLY A 501 -11.16 -68.38 -6.33
C GLY A 501 -10.90 -67.08 -5.57
N GLY A 502 -11.28 -67.04 -4.30
CA GLY A 502 -11.53 -65.81 -3.56
C GLY A 502 -10.30 -64.96 -3.24
N CYS A 503 -10.51 -63.64 -3.18
CA CYS A 503 -10.35 -62.88 -1.93
C CYS A 503 -11.01 -61.50 -2.11
N HIS A 504 -11.82 -61.10 -1.14
CA HIS A 504 -12.61 -59.87 -1.19
C HIS A 504 -11.76 -58.63 -0.87
N ILE A 505 -11.53 -57.78 -1.87
CA ILE A 505 -11.18 -56.37 -1.68
C ILE A 505 -12.30 -55.53 -2.32
N ARG A 506 -12.98 -54.72 -1.49
CA ARG A 506 -14.17 -53.95 -1.87
C ARG A 506 -13.85 -52.89 -2.95
N PRO A 507 -14.48 -52.93 -4.14
CA PRO A 507 -14.29 -51.95 -5.20
C PRO A 507 -15.50 -51.02 -5.26
N ASN A 508 -15.41 -49.79 -4.73
CA ASN A 508 -16.50 -48.82 -4.93
C ASN A 508 -16.10 -47.33 -5.02
N GLN A 509 -14.84 -46.99 -5.34
CA GLN A 509 -14.42 -45.59 -5.54
C GLN A 509 -13.72 -45.27 -6.88
N ARG A 510 -13.85 -46.11 -7.92
CA ARG A 510 -13.05 -45.98 -9.16
C ARG A 510 -13.74 -45.37 -10.40
N LYS A 511 -14.97 -44.85 -10.30
CA LYS A 511 -15.71 -44.38 -11.50
C LYS A 511 -15.67 -42.87 -11.81
N LYS A 512 -14.70 -42.10 -11.31
CA LYS A 512 -14.68 -40.62 -11.54
C LYS A 512 -13.44 -40.01 -12.21
N ALA A 513 -12.42 -40.77 -12.57
CA ALA A 513 -11.16 -40.17 -13.10
C ALA A 513 -11.01 -40.17 -14.63
N CYS A 514 -11.95 -40.76 -15.40
CA CYS A 514 -11.80 -40.94 -16.87
C CYS A 514 -12.31 -39.74 -17.72
N ASN A 515 -12.49 -38.55 -17.14
CA ASN A 515 -13.04 -37.38 -17.86
C ASN A 515 -12.04 -36.23 -18.03
N ASP A 516 -10.80 -36.36 -17.57
CA ASP A 516 -9.92 -35.19 -17.50
C ASP A 516 -9.16 -34.91 -18.80
N TYR A 517 -8.88 -35.92 -19.64
CA TYR A 517 -8.33 -35.66 -20.99
C TYR A 517 -9.37 -35.00 -21.90
N SER A 518 -10.62 -35.46 -21.90
CA SER A 518 -11.70 -34.85 -22.68
C SER A 518 -11.99 -33.40 -22.26
N ARG A 519 -11.70 -33.03 -21.00
CA ARG A 519 -11.81 -31.66 -20.46
C ARG A 519 -10.68 -30.72 -20.83
N LEU A 520 -9.53 -31.22 -21.31
CA LEU A 520 -8.49 -30.34 -21.82
C LEU A 520 -9.02 -29.58 -23.05
N PRO A 521 -8.76 -28.27 -23.17
CA PRO A 521 -9.05 -27.51 -24.38
C PRO A 521 -8.48 -28.21 -25.62
N PRO A 522 -9.20 -28.26 -26.75
CA PRO A 522 -8.72 -28.90 -27.98
C PRO A 522 -7.31 -28.46 -28.38
N GLN A 523 -6.98 -27.18 -28.16
CA GLN A 523 -5.67 -26.62 -28.47
C GLN A 523 -4.54 -27.30 -27.68
N ILE A 524 -4.72 -27.46 -26.35
CA ILE A 524 -3.69 -28.11 -25.51
C ILE A 524 -3.51 -29.58 -25.88
N LYS A 525 -4.58 -30.25 -26.32
CA LYS A 525 -4.48 -31.62 -26.83
C LYS A 525 -3.64 -31.68 -28.10
N VAL A 526 -3.82 -30.73 -29.01
CA VAL A 526 -3.04 -30.63 -30.25
C VAL A 526 -1.59 -30.31 -29.93
N ASP A 527 -1.33 -29.31 -29.08
CA ASP A 527 0.02 -28.92 -28.69
C ASP A 527 0.79 -30.07 -28.00
N LEU A 528 0.10 -30.84 -27.13
CA LEU A 528 0.66 -32.05 -26.50
C LEU A 528 0.94 -33.15 -27.52
N LEU A 529 0.08 -33.30 -28.53
CA LEU A 529 0.24 -34.30 -29.59
C LEU A 529 1.40 -33.93 -30.51
N GLU A 530 1.49 -32.66 -30.92
CA GLU A 530 2.57 -32.13 -31.74
C GLU A 530 3.92 -32.25 -31.04
N TYR A 531 3.97 -31.95 -29.73
CA TYR A 531 5.15 -32.16 -28.92
C TYR A 531 5.57 -33.65 -28.85
N ALA A 532 4.61 -34.56 -28.62
CA ALA A 532 4.90 -35.99 -28.58
C ALA A 532 5.41 -36.53 -29.93
N LEU A 533 4.86 -36.01 -31.04
CA LEU A 533 5.30 -36.36 -32.39
C LEU A 533 6.70 -35.80 -32.70
N ALA A 534 7.01 -34.57 -32.26
CA ALA A 534 8.34 -33.99 -32.42
C ALA A 534 9.41 -34.78 -31.64
N GLN A 535 9.10 -35.25 -30.43
CA GLN A 535 10.01 -36.10 -29.64
C GLN A 535 10.27 -37.47 -30.30
N GLN A 536 9.27 -38.07 -30.95
CA GLN A 536 9.46 -39.32 -31.70
C GLN A 536 10.40 -39.15 -32.90
N GLN A 537 10.38 -37.99 -33.55
CA GLN A 537 11.25 -37.73 -34.69
C GLN A 537 12.70 -37.52 -34.26
N ILE A 538 12.94 -36.88 -33.12
CA ILE A 538 14.30 -36.67 -32.58
C ILE A 538 14.95 -38.00 -32.16
N GLY A 539 14.15 -38.95 -31.65
CA GLY A 539 14.63 -40.29 -31.29
C GLY A 539 15.01 -41.19 -32.47
N HIS A 540 14.62 -40.83 -33.71
CA HIS A 540 14.89 -41.64 -34.90
C HIS A 540 16.15 -41.22 -35.67
N PHE A 541 16.74 -40.07 -35.30
CA PHE A 541 17.99 -39.52 -35.85
C PHE A 541 19.19 -39.65 -34.89
N ARG A 542 19.01 -40.31 -33.76
CA ARG A 542 20.08 -40.89 -32.93
C ARG A 542 20.10 -42.38 -33.12
#